data_AF-A0AB39ZIQ9-F1
#
_entry.id   AF-A0AB39ZIQ9-F1
#
_cell.length_a   1.000
_cell.length_b   1.000
_cell.length_c   1.000
_cell.angle_alpha   90.00
_cell.angle_beta   90.00
_cell.angle_gamma   90.00
#
_symmetry.space_group_name_H-M   'P 1'
#
loop_
_entity.id
_entity.type
_entity.pdbx_description
1 polymer ?
#
loop_
_entity_poly.entity_id
_entity_poly.type
_entity_poly.pdbx_seq_one_letter_code
_entity_poly.pdbx_strand_id
1 'polypeptide(L)'
;MANVESMIVEDKTQVKQIDREKTCPLLLRVFCSTGRHHSVQEYTFGNVPTNELQIYTWQDATLHELTSLVRDVNPDTRKKGTYFDFAVVYPNFRNNHFQMREIGVTCTGQKGIDDNKTLAQAKFCIGDFLDISITPPNRLPPAARRQRPY
;
A
#
# COMPACT_ATOMS: atom_id res chain seq x y z
N MET A 1 -22.90 27.26 35.39
CA MET A 1 -22.95 25.97 34.67
C MET A 1 -21.93 26.08 33.54
N ALA A 2 -20.82 25.34 33.63
CA ALA A 2 -19.74 25.40 32.66
C ALA A 2 -20.07 24.46 31.48
N ASN A 3 -20.17 25.02 30.27
CA ASN A 3 -20.13 24.22 29.04
C ASN A 3 -18.66 23.96 28.72
N VAL A 4 -18.24 22.71 28.88
CA VAL A 4 -16.97 22.22 28.36
C VAL A 4 -17.28 21.67 26.97
N GLU A 5 -17.06 22.48 25.95
CA GLU A 5 -17.05 21.99 24.56
C GLU A 5 -15.74 21.23 24.33
N SER A 6 -15.87 19.92 24.21
CA SER A 6 -14.80 19.00 23.84
C SER A 6 -14.30 19.33 22.44
N MET A 7 -13.11 19.94 22.33
CA MET A 7 -12.39 20.03 21.07
C MET A 7 -11.95 18.62 20.65
N ILE A 8 -12.65 18.06 19.67
CA ILE A 8 -12.18 16.93 18.88
C ILE A 8 -11.04 17.47 18.02
N VAL A 9 -9.80 17.28 18.47
CA VAL A 9 -8.63 17.49 17.63
C VAL A 9 -8.62 16.34 16.63
N GLU A 10 -9.15 16.58 15.43
CA GLU A 10 -8.88 15.72 14.28
C GLU A 10 -7.36 15.68 14.10
N ASP A 11 -6.73 14.58 14.52
CA ASP A 11 -5.33 14.29 14.28
C ASP A 11 -5.12 14.10 12.79
N LYS A 12 -5.05 15.23 12.08
CA LYS A 12 -4.64 15.30 10.68
C LYS A 12 -3.14 15.05 10.71
N THR A 13 -2.77 13.77 10.77
CA THR A 13 -1.40 13.28 10.90
C THR A 13 -0.52 14.04 9.90
N GLN A 14 0.18 15.07 10.38
CA GLN A 14 1.09 15.84 9.55
C GLN A 14 2.16 14.86 9.12
N VAL A 15 2.22 14.55 7.82
CA VAL A 15 3.27 13.71 7.28
C VAL A 15 4.56 14.49 7.45
N LYS A 16 5.30 14.17 8.51
CA LYS A 16 6.59 14.77 8.79
C LYS A 16 7.52 14.36 7.66
N GLN A 17 7.93 15.32 6.84
CA GLN A 17 8.89 15.07 5.76
C GLN A 17 10.17 14.50 6.38
N ILE A 18 10.60 13.34 5.88
CA ILE A 18 11.77 12.65 6.43
C ILE A 18 13.00 13.15 5.70
N ASP A 19 14.03 13.53 6.47
CA ASP A 19 15.34 13.82 5.90
C ASP A 19 16.02 12.49 5.54
N ARG A 20 15.93 12.12 4.26
CA ARG A 20 16.42 10.84 3.71
C ARG A 20 17.95 10.73 3.72
N GLU A 21 18.68 11.84 3.87
CA GLU A 21 20.15 11.81 3.98
C GLU A 21 20.63 11.44 5.39
N LYS A 22 19.83 11.77 6.41
CA LYS A 22 20.18 11.54 7.81
C LYS A 22 19.46 10.36 8.45
N THR A 23 18.39 9.89 7.82
CA THR A 23 17.55 8.81 8.36
C THR A 23 17.85 7.52 7.61
N CYS A 24 18.21 6.45 8.33
CA CYS A 24 18.39 5.15 7.69
C CYS A 24 17.08 4.66 7.05
N PRO A 25 17.12 4.14 5.81
CA PRO A 25 15.94 3.58 5.17
C PRO A 25 15.46 2.31 5.88
N LEU A 26 14.17 2.06 5.82
CA LEU A 26 13.55 0.80 6.21
C LEU A 26 13.55 -0.18 5.04
N LEU A 27 13.58 -1.47 5.35
CA LEU A 27 13.37 -2.54 4.38
C LEU A 27 11.87 -2.79 4.22
N LEU A 28 11.33 -2.45 3.06
CA LEU A 28 9.96 -2.74 2.66
C LEU A 28 9.94 -4.01 1.81
N ARG A 29 9.20 -5.03 2.25
CA ARG A 29 9.00 -6.28 1.50
C ARG A 29 7.68 -6.18 0.75
N VAL A 30 7.77 -6.20 -0.57
CA VAL A 30 6.65 -6.02 -1.50
C VAL A 30 6.40 -7.32 -2.23
N PHE A 31 5.16 -7.77 -2.30
CA PHE A 31 4.76 -8.96 -3.03
C PHE A 31 3.88 -8.55 -4.20
N CYS A 32 4.21 -9.01 -5.41
CA CYS A 32 3.48 -8.64 -6.62
C CYS A 32 2.68 -9.83 -7.15
N SER A 33 1.39 -9.62 -7.39
CA SER A 33 0.48 -10.59 -8.01
C SER A 33 -0.22 -9.98 -9.22
N THR A 34 -0.66 -10.81 -10.16
CA THR A 34 -1.38 -10.35 -11.36
C THR A 34 -2.88 -10.62 -11.23
N GLY A 35 -3.69 -9.55 -11.26
CA GLY A 35 -5.15 -9.58 -11.34
C GLY A 35 -5.91 -9.79 -10.02
N ARG A 36 -5.25 -10.25 -8.95
CA ARG A 36 -5.82 -10.27 -7.58
C ARG A 36 -4.73 -10.18 -6.52
N HIS A 37 -5.06 -9.77 -5.31
CA HIS A 37 -4.17 -9.87 -4.16
C HIS A 37 -3.87 -11.32 -3.79
N HIS A 38 -2.74 -11.57 -3.13
CA HIS A 38 -2.43 -12.90 -2.57
C HIS A 38 -3.42 -13.25 -1.46
N SER A 39 -3.65 -14.55 -1.24
CA SER A 39 -4.47 -14.96 -0.10
C SER A 39 -3.72 -14.70 1.19
N VAL A 40 -4.41 -14.21 2.21
CA VAL A 40 -3.83 -13.96 3.55
C VAL A 40 -3.23 -15.23 4.16
N GLN A 41 -3.74 -16.40 3.76
CA GLN A 41 -3.22 -17.71 4.19
C GLN A 41 -1.78 -17.97 3.70
N GLU A 42 -1.38 -17.38 2.57
CA GLU A 42 -0.03 -17.53 1.99
C GLU A 42 1.05 -16.86 2.86
N TYR A 43 0.66 -15.94 3.74
CA TYR A 43 1.55 -15.27 4.69
C TYR A 43 1.62 -15.97 6.06
N THR A 44 0.91 -17.08 6.23
CA THR A 44 0.83 -17.77 7.54
C THR A 44 1.99 -18.77 7.69
N PHE A 45 2.38 -19.06 8.93
CA PHE A 45 3.39 -20.08 9.29
C PHE A 45 4.81 -19.83 8.75
N GLY A 46 5.19 -18.56 8.56
CA GLY A 46 6.53 -18.20 8.08
C GLY A 46 6.71 -18.38 6.57
N ASN A 47 5.66 -18.77 5.85
CA ASN A 47 5.64 -18.74 4.39
C ASN A 47 5.35 -17.32 3.89
N VAL A 48 5.89 -17.01 2.72
CA VAL A 48 5.59 -15.80 1.96
C VAL A 48 5.50 -16.14 0.47
N PRO A 49 4.76 -15.36 -0.34
CA PRO A 49 4.72 -15.54 -1.78
C PRO A 49 6.11 -15.42 -2.44
N THR A 50 6.34 -16.10 -3.57
CA THR A 50 7.66 -16.17 -4.22
C THR A 50 8.10 -14.89 -4.91
N ASN A 51 7.16 -14.04 -5.34
CA ASN A 51 7.44 -12.80 -6.07
C ASN A 51 7.75 -11.63 -5.12
N GLU A 52 8.74 -11.82 -4.25
CA GLU A 52 9.20 -10.80 -3.31
C GLU A 52 10.11 -9.78 -4.00
N LEU A 53 9.78 -8.51 -3.81
CA LEU A 53 10.58 -7.35 -4.17
C LEU A 53 10.96 -6.62 -2.89
N GLN A 54 12.26 -6.43 -2.68
CA GLN A 54 12.79 -5.70 -1.53
C GLN A 54 13.13 -4.27 -1.92
N ILE A 55 12.57 -3.31 -1.19
CA ILE A 55 12.74 -1.89 -1.45
C ILE A 55 13.28 -1.22 -0.19
N TYR A 56 14.39 -0.49 -0.32
CA TYR A 56 14.88 0.40 0.73
C TYR A 56 14.22 1.76 0.59
N THR A 57 13.40 2.14 1.57
CA THR A 57 12.62 3.39 1.50
C THR A 57 12.36 3.98 2.87
N TRP A 58 11.48 4.98 2.98
CA TRP A 58 11.12 5.65 4.23
C TRP A 58 9.59 5.69 4.39
N GLN A 59 9.10 6.06 5.59
CA GLN A 59 7.66 6.14 5.82
C GLN A 59 6.95 7.24 5.02
N ASP A 60 7.69 8.19 4.45
CA ASP A 60 7.16 9.23 3.56
C ASP A 60 7.03 8.78 2.10
N ALA A 61 7.44 7.55 1.77
CA ALA A 61 7.33 7.02 0.43
C ALA A 61 5.87 6.97 -0.04
N THR A 62 5.65 7.45 -1.25
CA THR A 62 4.32 7.55 -1.85
C THR A 62 3.97 6.31 -2.66
N LEU A 63 2.68 6.04 -2.86
CA LEU A 63 2.25 4.96 -3.76
C LEU A 63 2.79 5.16 -5.18
N HIS A 64 2.89 6.41 -5.66
CA HIS A 64 3.49 6.71 -6.95
C HIS A 64 4.98 6.32 -7.05
N GLU A 65 5.75 6.58 -5.99
CA GLU A 65 7.16 6.19 -5.91
C GLU A 65 7.29 4.66 -5.96
N LEU A 66 6.47 3.95 -5.18
CA LEU A 66 6.44 2.48 -5.18
C LEU A 66 6.03 1.90 -6.54
N THR A 67 5.01 2.47 -7.20
CA THR A 67 4.61 2.08 -8.56
C THR A 67 5.75 2.26 -9.56
N SER A 68 6.55 3.31 -9.42
CA SER A 68 7.70 3.55 -10.30
C SER A 68 8.77 2.48 -10.15
N LEU A 69 9.10 2.09 -8.91
CA LEU A 69 10.05 1.02 -8.63
C LEU A 69 9.57 -0.35 -9.16
N VAL A 70 8.28 -0.66 -8.99
CA VAL A 70 7.70 -1.90 -9.54
C VAL A 70 7.76 -1.93 -11.07
N ARG A 71 7.55 -0.79 -11.74
CA ARG A 71 7.65 -0.67 -13.20
C ARG A 71 9.07 -0.85 -13.73
N ASP A 72 10.06 -0.50 -12.94
CA ASP A 72 11.47 -0.68 -13.33
C ASP A 72 11.83 -2.17 -13.34
N VAL A 73 11.35 -2.94 -12.37
CA VAL A 73 11.63 -4.38 -12.23
C VAL A 73 10.73 -5.25 -13.11
N ASN A 74 9.46 -4.86 -13.32
CA ASN A 74 8.50 -5.63 -14.12
C ASN A 74 8.05 -4.85 -15.36
N PRO A 75 8.68 -5.08 -16.54
CA PRO A 75 8.39 -4.35 -17.78
C PRO A 75 6.94 -4.45 -18.26
N ASP A 76 6.25 -5.55 -17.95
CA ASP A 76 4.86 -5.76 -18.36
C ASP A 76 3.89 -4.74 -17.76
N THR A 77 4.26 -4.13 -16.64
CA THR A 77 3.47 -3.15 -15.90
C THR A 77 3.62 -1.71 -16.44
N ARG A 78 4.53 -1.50 -17.39
CA ARG A 78 4.76 -0.18 -18.05
C ARG A 78 3.66 0.19 -19.05
N LYS A 79 2.78 -0.75 -19.39
CA LYS A 79 1.65 -0.52 -20.29
C LYS A 79 0.71 0.52 -19.68
N LYS A 80 0.37 1.57 -20.44
CA LYS A 80 -0.59 2.59 -20.02
C LYS A 80 -1.94 1.93 -19.71
N GLY A 81 -2.57 2.36 -18.61
CA GLY A 81 -3.81 1.77 -18.12
C GLY A 81 -3.63 0.51 -17.26
N THR A 82 -2.40 0.18 -16.86
CA THR A 82 -2.16 -0.84 -15.83
C THR A 82 -2.49 -0.26 -14.46
N TYR A 83 -3.36 -0.92 -13.71
CA TYR A 83 -3.72 -0.56 -12.35
C TYR A 83 -2.85 -1.32 -11.34
N PHE A 84 -2.49 -0.65 -10.25
CA PHE A 84 -1.79 -1.23 -9.11
C PHE A 84 -2.66 -0.99 -7.90
N ASP A 85 -3.25 -2.05 -7.37
CA ASP A 85 -3.96 -2.03 -6.09
C ASP A 85 -2.98 -2.38 -4.98
N PHE A 86 -2.91 -1.54 -3.95
CA PHE A 86 -1.99 -1.68 -2.84
C PHE A 86 -2.75 -2.13 -1.61
N ALA A 87 -2.22 -3.15 -0.93
CA ALA A 87 -2.71 -3.60 0.37
C ALA A 87 -1.57 -3.82 1.35
N VAL A 88 -1.77 -3.45 2.61
CA VAL A 88 -0.84 -3.76 3.69
C VAL A 88 -1.29 -5.05 4.34
N VAL A 89 -0.36 -5.98 4.50
CA VAL A 89 -0.56 -7.24 5.20
C VAL A 89 0.17 -7.18 6.53
N TYR A 90 -0.56 -7.29 7.63
CA TYR A 90 -0.03 -7.13 8.98
C TYR A 90 -0.49 -8.27 9.90
N PRO A 91 0.31 -8.67 10.89
CA PRO A 91 -0.09 -9.71 11.84
C PRO A 91 -1.18 -9.19 12.78
N ASN A 92 -2.26 -9.95 12.96
CA ASN A 92 -3.21 -9.74 14.03
C ASN A 92 -2.84 -10.59 15.24
N PHE A 93 -2.22 -9.93 16.22
CA PHE A 93 -1.76 -10.54 17.47
C PHE A 93 -2.87 -11.20 18.31
N ARG A 94 -4.14 -10.82 18.11
CA ARG A 94 -5.26 -11.43 18.86
C ARG A 94 -5.59 -12.83 18.38
N ASN A 95 -5.48 -13.07 17.07
CA ASN A 95 -5.95 -14.31 16.46
C ASN A 95 -4.79 -15.15 15.88
N ASN A 96 -3.54 -14.69 15.95
CA ASN A 96 -2.39 -15.34 15.30
C ASN A 96 -2.61 -15.57 13.79
N HIS A 97 -3.35 -14.67 13.14
CA HIS A 97 -3.60 -14.67 11.70
C HIS A 97 -3.08 -13.37 11.12
N PHE A 98 -2.66 -13.38 9.87
CA PHE A 98 -2.44 -12.14 9.14
C PHE A 98 -3.78 -11.51 8.75
N GLN A 99 -3.77 -10.21 8.52
CA GLN A 99 -4.87 -9.46 7.94
C GLN A 99 -4.34 -8.62 6.80
N MET A 100 -5.18 -8.43 5.79
CA MET A 100 -4.87 -7.58 4.65
C MET A 100 -5.84 -6.40 4.63
N ARG A 101 -5.30 -5.21 4.41
CA ARG A 101 -6.06 -3.96 4.30
C ARG A 101 -5.61 -3.20 3.07
N GLU A 102 -6.52 -3.02 2.13
CA GLU A 102 -6.32 -2.18 0.95
C GLU A 102 -6.07 -0.71 1.36
N ILE A 103 -5.06 -0.10 0.77
CA ILE A 103 -4.63 1.26 1.09
C ILE A 103 -4.87 2.25 -0.06
N GLY A 104 -4.89 1.82 -1.31
CA GLY A 104 -5.14 2.73 -2.44
C GLY A 104 -4.78 2.11 -3.78
N VAL A 105 -5.15 2.80 -4.86
CA VAL A 105 -4.91 2.33 -6.22
C VAL A 105 -4.18 3.41 -7.03
N THR A 106 -3.20 3.00 -7.83
CA THR A 106 -2.56 3.88 -8.81
C THR A 106 -2.69 3.32 -10.22
N CYS A 107 -2.50 4.16 -11.25
CA CYS A 107 -2.60 3.76 -12.64
C CYS A 107 -1.39 4.25 -13.46
N THR A 108 -0.81 3.38 -14.29
CA THR A 108 0.27 3.79 -15.20
C THR A 108 -0.27 4.77 -16.24
N GLY A 109 0.26 5.99 -16.22
CA GLY A 109 -0.04 7.02 -17.22
C GLY A 109 -1.25 7.88 -16.89
N GLN A 110 -1.89 7.68 -15.73
CA GLN A 110 -2.97 8.54 -15.22
C GLN A 110 -2.69 8.90 -13.77
N LYS A 111 -2.84 10.19 -13.44
CA LYS A 111 -2.66 10.67 -12.06
C LYS A 111 -3.87 10.26 -11.22
N GLY A 112 -3.63 9.43 -10.21
CA GLY A 112 -4.63 9.00 -9.24
C GLY A 112 -4.74 9.94 -8.04
N ILE A 113 -5.83 9.79 -7.28
CA ILE A 113 -6.02 10.50 -6.00
C ILE A 113 -5.09 9.92 -4.93
N ASP A 114 -4.85 8.60 -4.98
CA ASP A 114 -4.02 7.88 -4.02
C ASP A 114 -2.51 7.98 -4.33
N ASP A 115 -2.11 8.58 -5.45
CA ASP A 115 -0.70 8.66 -5.89
C ASP A 115 0.21 9.29 -4.84
N ASN A 116 -0.28 10.33 -4.16
CA ASN A 116 0.47 11.06 -3.13
C ASN A 116 0.32 10.44 -1.73
N LYS A 117 -0.43 9.34 -1.59
CA LYS A 117 -0.64 8.69 -0.30
C LYS A 117 0.65 8.05 0.15
N THR A 118 1.08 8.34 1.38
CA THR A 118 2.34 7.81 1.92
C THR A 118 2.15 6.55 2.74
N LEU A 119 3.22 5.79 2.97
CA LEU A 119 3.22 4.65 3.89
C LEU A 119 2.79 5.05 5.32
N ALA A 120 3.22 6.22 5.79
CA ALA A 120 2.78 6.77 7.07
C ALA A 120 1.26 6.99 7.11
N GLN A 121 0.69 7.61 6.08
CA GLN A 121 -0.77 7.80 5.97
C GLN A 121 -1.52 6.48 5.82
N ALA A 122 -0.88 5.49 5.22
CA ALA A 122 -1.40 4.14 5.12
C ALA A 122 -1.33 3.36 6.44
N LYS A 123 -0.78 3.93 7.53
CA LYS A 123 -0.55 3.27 8.83
C LYS A 123 0.29 2.00 8.69
N PHE A 124 1.32 2.05 7.85
CA PHE A 124 2.28 0.98 7.70
C PHE A 124 3.25 0.96 8.89
N CYS A 125 3.45 -0.22 9.47
CA CYS A 125 4.44 -0.47 10.51
C CYS A 125 5.60 -1.30 9.98
N ILE A 126 6.80 -1.06 10.50
CA ILE A 126 7.97 -1.87 10.15
C ILE A 126 7.70 -3.32 10.58
N GLY A 127 7.87 -4.25 9.65
CA GLY A 127 7.53 -5.67 9.83
C GLY A 127 6.22 -6.07 9.13
N ASP A 128 5.39 -5.11 8.72
CA ASP A 128 4.28 -5.37 7.82
C ASP A 128 4.80 -5.68 6.41
N PHE A 129 3.99 -6.40 5.64
CA PHE A 129 4.23 -6.63 4.23
C PHE A 129 3.36 -5.72 3.37
N LEU A 130 3.83 -5.43 2.16
CA LEU A 130 3.04 -4.76 1.15
C LEU A 130 2.68 -5.76 0.06
N ASP A 131 1.41 -5.86 -0.29
CA ASP A 131 0.92 -6.67 -1.40
C ASP A 131 0.39 -5.75 -2.50
N ILE A 132 0.80 -6.01 -3.75
CA ILE A 132 0.42 -5.22 -4.92
C ILE A 132 -0.25 -6.13 -5.94
N SER A 133 -1.51 -5.85 -6.23
CA SER A 133 -2.22 -6.48 -7.33
C SER A 133 -2.11 -5.65 -8.61
N ILE A 134 -1.48 -6.22 -9.62
CA ILE A 134 -1.25 -5.60 -10.92
C ILE A 134 -2.35 -6.06 -11.88
N THR A 135 -3.16 -5.13 -12.37
CA THR A 135 -4.19 -5.42 -13.37
C THR A 135 -3.83 -4.74 -14.70
N PRO A 136 -3.46 -5.49 -15.75
CA PRO A 136 -3.12 -4.92 -17.04
C PRO A 136 -4.36 -4.31 -17.74
N PRO A 137 -4.19 -3.37 -18.67
CA PRO A 137 -5.29 -2.60 -19.28
C PRO A 137 -6.33 -3.44 -20.04
N ASN A 138 -5.96 -4.63 -20.53
CA ASN A 138 -6.87 -5.54 -21.23
C ASN A 138 -7.77 -6.35 -20.28
N ARG A 139 -7.54 -6.29 -18.97
CA ARG A 139 -8.49 -6.81 -17.99
C ARG A 139 -9.29 -5.63 -17.44
N LEU A 140 -10.60 -5.83 -17.30
CA LEU A 140 -11.45 -4.90 -16.55
C LEU A 140 -10.75 -4.60 -15.22
N PRO A 141 -10.60 -3.30 -14.83
CA PRO A 141 -10.03 -2.97 -13.54
C PRO A 141 -10.77 -3.77 -12.45
N PRO A 142 -10.05 -4.22 -11.39
CA PRO A 142 -10.67 -4.98 -10.30
C PRO A 142 -11.90 -4.20 -9.87
N ALA A 143 -13.06 -4.86 -9.96
CA ALA A 143 -14.39 -4.25 -10.04
C ALA A 143 -14.40 -2.97 -9.23
N ALA A 144 -14.27 -1.84 -9.94
CA ALA A 144 -14.13 -0.51 -9.36
C ALA A 144 -15.08 -0.46 -8.18
N ARG A 145 -14.51 -0.30 -6.97
CA ARG A 145 -15.25 -0.30 -5.70
C ARG A 145 -16.58 0.36 -5.99
N ARG A 146 -17.63 -0.46 -6.15
CA ARG A 146 -18.99 0.05 -6.20
C ARG A 146 -19.06 0.78 -4.89
N GLN A 147 -19.02 2.10 -4.93
CA GLN A 147 -19.48 2.92 -3.82
C GLN A 147 -20.77 2.23 -3.44
N ARG A 148 -20.77 1.57 -2.29
CA ARG A 148 -22.00 1.13 -1.66
C ARG A 148 -22.43 2.39 -0.94
N PRO A 149 -23.36 3.19 -1.48
CA PRO A 149 -24.15 4.03 -0.61
C PRO A 149 -24.95 3.05 0.25
N TYR A 150 -24.76 3.12 1.57
CA TYR A 150 -25.77 3.04 2.63
C TYR A 150 -25.04 2.97 3.96
#